data_AF-A0AB38ZB12-F1
#
_entry.id   AF-A0AB38ZB12-F1
#
_cell.length_a   1.000
_cell.length_b   1.000
_cell.length_c   1.000
_cell.angle_alpha   90.00
_cell.angle_beta   90.00
_cell.angle_gamma   90.00
#
_symmetry.space_group_name_H-M   'P 1'
#
loop_
_entity.id
_entity.type
_entity.pdbx_description
1 polymer ?
#
loop_
_entity_poly.entity_id
_entity_poly.type
_entity_poly.pdbx_seq_one_letter_code
_entity_poly.pdbx_strand_id
1 'polypeptide(L)'
;MAKKLDADRIEQARQKGQTADRREEEKRRIQETIAKNRSGERKGHVIMPERKMYAFQEAPKVRVAAYCRVSTAEEAQVGSFEMQVQHFKAVIENNPTYELVKIYTDEGISGTSLNKRKGFQNMIDDAMNGKIDLILTKSISRFGRNIVDILTTLRSLSDLEPPVAVSFESEGIFSSDGKNKLIISILSALAELESQQKSIAIKEGIRYRMQEGLYKFPVKNLIGYYRDYSGMVKIEPTEAEIVRYIFDSFLEGASPQEIAASLTQQNIGSPMGMEAWRQTTIRSILSNEKYCGDVLYQKTYSKDYLSHKTVKNKDVLPQWFWENNHPAIIKRENWVKAQELLASGKWSKRATTLQAMKRQFTVAKVKSGVLRGYFLMDMNWTSDEREQFINIIHNINELGDYQAEKE
;
A
#
# COMPACT_ATOMS: atom_id res chain seq x y z
N MET A 1 -31.15 -68.58 5.48
CA MET A 1 -31.11 -68.10 4.08
C MET A 1 -31.04 -66.59 4.09
N ALA A 2 -29.90 -66.00 3.69
CA ALA A 2 -29.76 -64.56 3.62
C ALA A 2 -30.62 -64.02 2.46
N LYS A 3 -31.52 -63.06 2.75
CA LYS A 3 -32.35 -62.40 1.73
C LYS A 3 -31.41 -61.78 0.69
N LYS A 4 -31.49 -62.25 -0.56
CA LYS A 4 -30.76 -61.62 -1.67
C LYS A 4 -31.21 -60.16 -1.77
N LEU A 5 -30.23 -59.26 -1.73
CA LEU A 5 -30.47 -57.83 -1.87
C LEU A 5 -30.83 -57.57 -3.33
N ASP A 6 -32.06 -57.11 -3.56
CA ASP A 6 -32.59 -56.81 -4.88
C ASP A 6 -32.00 -55.49 -5.38
N ALA A 7 -30.88 -55.58 -6.09
CA ALA A 7 -30.06 -54.44 -6.51
C ALA A 7 -30.84 -53.49 -7.43
N ASP A 8 -31.68 -54.03 -8.33
CA ASP A 8 -32.47 -53.23 -9.27
C ASP A 8 -33.53 -52.39 -8.56
N ARG A 9 -34.11 -52.92 -7.47
CA ARG A 9 -35.05 -52.17 -6.62
C ARG A 9 -34.38 -51.02 -5.86
N ILE A 10 -33.11 -51.16 -5.52
CA ILE A 10 -32.31 -50.12 -4.85
C ILE A 10 -31.87 -49.04 -5.85
N GLU A 11 -31.48 -49.44 -7.07
CA GLU A 11 -31.10 -48.52 -8.15
C GLU A 11 -32.30 -47.66 -8.61
N GLN A 12 -33.50 -48.26 -8.74
CA GLN A 12 -34.75 -47.55 -9.05
C GLN A 12 -35.16 -46.55 -7.94
N ALA A 13 -34.87 -46.86 -6.68
CA ALA A 13 -35.12 -45.95 -5.56
C ALA A 13 -34.14 -44.76 -5.53
N ARG A 14 -32.92 -44.93 -6.06
CA ARG A 14 -31.92 -43.85 -6.19
C ARG A 14 -32.26 -42.85 -7.30
N GLN A 15 -32.83 -43.30 -8.43
CA GLN A 15 -33.09 -42.45 -9.59
C GLN A 15 -34.35 -41.57 -9.48
N LYS A 16 -35.30 -41.88 -8.59
CA LYS A 16 -36.55 -41.10 -8.42
C LYS A 16 -36.41 -39.77 -7.65
N GLY A 17 -35.24 -39.49 -7.06
CA GLY A 17 -35.02 -38.31 -6.22
C GLY A 17 -34.51 -37.08 -6.98
N GLN A 18 -35.33 -36.50 -7.87
CA GLN A 18 -35.03 -35.17 -8.43
C GLN A 18 -35.26 -34.08 -7.37
N THR A 19 -34.36 -33.09 -7.37
CA THR A 19 -33.86 -32.34 -6.21
C THR A 19 -34.80 -31.28 -5.60
N ALA A 20 -36.04 -31.16 -6.09
CA ALA A 20 -36.98 -30.14 -5.63
C ALA A 20 -37.93 -30.65 -4.52
N ASP A 21 -38.41 -31.88 -4.64
CA ASP A 21 -39.44 -32.47 -3.75
C ASP A 21 -38.87 -32.84 -2.36
N ARG A 22 -37.59 -33.22 -2.31
CA ARG A 22 -36.90 -33.61 -1.06
C ARG A 22 -36.89 -32.52 0.00
N ARG A 23 -36.76 -31.25 -0.39
CA ARG A 23 -36.73 -30.11 0.55
C ARG A 23 -38.11 -29.84 1.14
N GLU A 24 -39.17 -30.03 0.36
CA GLU A 24 -40.55 -29.89 0.84
C GLU A 24 -40.97 -31.08 1.70
N GLU A 25 -40.61 -32.30 1.31
CA GLU A 25 -40.76 -33.49 2.16
C GLU A 25 -40.02 -33.35 3.48
N GLU A 26 -38.78 -32.87 3.45
CA GLU A 26 -37.98 -32.68 4.66
C GLU A 26 -38.57 -31.59 5.56
N LYS A 27 -39.07 -30.49 4.99
CA LYS A 27 -39.82 -29.47 5.74
C LYS A 27 -41.09 -30.03 6.37
N ARG A 28 -41.89 -30.80 5.63
CA ARG A 28 -43.09 -31.45 6.16
C ARG A 28 -42.76 -32.42 7.28
N ARG A 29 -41.73 -33.25 7.09
CA ARG A 29 -41.25 -34.20 8.11
C ARG A 29 -40.79 -33.49 9.38
N ILE A 30 -40.10 -32.36 9.26
CA ILE A 30 -39.69 -31.53 10.41
C ILE A 30 -40.93 -30.95 11.10
N GLN A 31 -41.89 -30.40 10.36
CA GLN A 31 -43.13 -29.85 10.91
C GLN A 31 -43.96 -30.90 11.64
N GLU A 32 -44.14 -32.08 11.05
CA GLU A 32 -44.82 -33.21 11.69
C GLU A 32 -44.09 -33.66 12.94
N THR A 33 -42.75 -33.73 12.90
CA THR A 33 -41.95 -34.10 14.07
C THR A 33 -42.11 -33.09 15.21
N ILE A 34 -42.15 -31.79 14.90
CA ILE A 34 -42.41 -30.73 15.88
C ILE A 34 -43.84 -30.82 16.43
N ALA A 35 -44.83 -31.10 15.58
CA ALA A 35 -46.21 -31.31 16.02
C ALA A 35 -46.34 -32.50 16.97
N LYS A 36 -45.67 -33.63 16.66
CA LYS A 36 -45.60 -34.81 17.54
C LYS A 36 -44.93 -34.50 18.87
N ASN A 37 -43.82 -33.74 18.87
CA ASN A 37 -43.17 -33.28 20.09
C ASN A 37 -44.10 -32.40 20.95
N ARG A 38 -44.87 -31.49 20.32
CA ARG A 38 -45.83 -30.61 21.01
C ARG A 38 -47.07 -31.32 21.54
N SER A 39 -47.55 -32.35 20.82
CA SER A 39 -48.69 -33.18 21.24
C SER A 39 -48.36 -34.14 22.40
N GLY A 40 -47.08 -34.23 22.80
CA GLY A 40 -46.64 -35.11 23.87
C GLY A 40 -46.42 -36.58 23.47
N GLU A 41 -46.60 -36.91 22.18
CA GLU A 41 -46.38 -38.25 21.61
C GLU A 41 -44.90 -38.68 21.73
N ARG A 42 -43.98 -37.70 21.74
CA ARG A 42 -42.55 -37.89 22.07
C ARG A 42 -42.22 -37.12 23.35
N LYS A 43 -41.88 -37.84 24.42
CA LYS A 43 -41.46 -37.23 25.69
C LYS A 43 -39.94 -37.01 25.68
N GLY A 44 -39.53 -35.74 25.73
CA GLY A 44 -38.13 -35.35 25.95
C GLY A 44 -37.88 -35.16 27.44
N HIS A 45 -36.85 -35.80 27.99
CA HIS A 45 -36.37 -35.52 29.34
C HIS A 45 -35.25 -34.48 29.25
N VAL A 46 -35.46 -33.31 29.84
CA VAL A 46 -34.41 -32.29 29.96
C VAL A 46 -33.55 -32.67 31.16
N ILE A 47 -32.36 -33.17 30.91
CA ILE A 47 -31.35 -33.37 31.96
C ILE A 47 -30.70 -32.01 32.19
N MET A 48 -31.16 -31.30 33.22
CA MET A 48 -30.53 -30.06 33.67
C MET A 48 -29.19 -30.41 34.32
N PRO A 49 -28.08 -29.74 33.99
CA PRO A 49 -26.82 -29.95 34.69
C PRO A 49 -26.99 -29.63 36.18
N GLU A 50 -26.35 -30.43 37.06
CA GLU A 50 -26.39 -30.18 38.50
C GLU A 50 -25.89 -28.76 38.81
N ARG A 51 -26.77 -27.95 39.38
CA ARG A 51 -26.42 -26.61 39.87
C ARG A 51 -25.58 -26.81 41.12
N LYS A 52 -24.26 -26.65 41.03
CA LYS A 52 -23.40 -26.55 42.23
C LYS A 52 -23.90 -25.39 43.08
N MET A 53 -24.47 -25.69 44.25
CA MET A 53 -24.79 -24.67 45.25
C MET A 53 -23.48 -24.15 45.83
N TYR A 54 -23.04 -23.00 45.36
CA TYR A 54 -22.04 -22.22 46.08
C TYR A 54 -22.77 -21.44 47.18
N ALA A 55 -22.31 -21.60 48.42
CA ALA A 55 -22.62 -20.66 49.50
C ALA A 55 -22.39 -19.23 48.99
N PHE A 56 -23.20 -18.26 49.41
CA PHE A 56 -23.05 -16.83 49.07
C PHE A 56 -21.63 -16.34 49.43
N GLN A 57 -20.67 -16.54 48.53
CA GLN A 57 -19.46 -15.74 48.44
C GLN A 57 -19.89 -14.49 47.68
N GLU A 58 -19.67 -13.31 48.26
CA GLU A 58 -19.81 -12.05 47.53
C GLU A 58 -19.07 -12.18 46.19
N ALA A 59 -19.77 -11.92 45.09
CA ALA A 59 -19.16 -12.04 43.77
C ALA A 59 -17.87 -11.20 43.71
N PRO A 60 -16.77 -11.71 43.13
CA PRO A 60 -15.52 -10.96 43.05
C PRO A 60 -15.76 -9.62 42.34
N LYS A 61 -15.25 -8.54 42.94
CA LYS A 61 -15.35 -7.19 42.36
C LYS A 61 -14.63 -7.13 41.01
N VAL A 62 -15.19 -6.37 40.08
CA VAL A 62 -14.62 -6.12 38.76
C VAL A 62 -13.50 -5.08 38.91
N ARG A 63 -12.29 -5.40 38.46
CA ARG A 63 -11.14 -4.49 38.55
C ARG A 63 -11.23 -3.45 37.43
N VAL A 64 -11.50 -2.20 37.80
CA VAL A 64 -11.79 -1.11 36.86
C VAL A 64 -10.65 -0.11 36.82
N ALA A 65 -10.21 0.22 35.60
CA ALA A 65 -9.34 1.35 35.33
C ALA A 65 -10.10 2.44 34.57
N ALA A 66 -9.68 3.70 34.72
CA ALA A 66 -10.20 4.80 33.90
C ALA A 66 -9.08 5.45 33.09
N TYR A 67 -9.39 5.90 31.88
CA TYR A 67 -8.46 6.62 31.02
C TYR A 67 -8.97 8.02 30.68
N CYS A 68 -8.24 9.03 31.14
CA CYS A 68 -8.54 10.44 30.93
C CYS A 68 -7.48 11.11 30.04
N ARG A 69 -7.92 11.91 29.07
CA ARG A 69 -7.03 12.65 28.18
C ARG A 69 -7.68 14.00 27.81
N VAL A 70 -6.88 15.06 27.76
CA VAL A 70 -7.28 16.33 27.15
C VAL A 70 -6.78 16.39 25.70
N SER A 71 -7.61 16.89 24.79
CA SER A 71 -7.25 17.06 23.38
C SER A 71 -6.55 18.38 23.07
N THR A 72 -6.78 19.42 23.88
CA THR A 72 -6.22 20.76 23.65
C THR A 72 -5.66 21.37 24.94
N ALA A 73 -4.73 22.32 24.80
CA ALA A 73 -4.24 23.14 25.91
C ALA A 73 -5.35 24.02 26.51
N GLU A 74 -6.36 24.36 25.69
CA GLU A 74 -7.53 25.16 26.09
C GLU A 74 -8.48 24.36 27.00
N GLU A 75 -8.69 23.06 26.74
CA GLU A 75 -9.42 22.16 27.65
C GLU A 75 -8.70 22.00 29.00
N ALA A 76 -7.36 22.00 29.00
CA ALA A 76 -6.55 21.89 30.21
C ALA A 76 -6.66 23.13 31.13
N GLN A 77 -6.92 24.32 30.56
CA GLN A 77 -7.04 25.56 31.33
C GLN A 77 -8.36 25.69 32.13
N VAL A 78 -9.40 24.89 31.82
CA VAL A 78 -10.75 25.07 32.39
C VAL A 78 -11.03 24.12 33.59
N GLY A 79 -10.03 23.43 34.14
CA GLY A 79 -10.24 22.42 35.21
C GLY A 79 -11.04 21.19 34.72
N SER A 80 -11.20 21.06 33.39
CA SER A 80 -11.98 19.99 32.76
C SER A 80 -11.32 18.61 32.92
N PHE A 81 -10.01 18.59 33.19
CA PHE A 81 -9.24 17.37 33.38
C PHE A 81 -9.43 16.80 34.79
N GLU A 82 -9.30 17.64 35.82
CA GLU A 82 -9.58 17.28 37.22
C GLU A 82 -11.04 16.83 37.36
N MET A 83 -11.97 17.51 36.69
CA MET A 83 -13.37 17.12 36.65
C MET A 83 -13.59 15.74 36.02
N GLN A 84 -12.85 15.38 34.97
CA GLN A 84 -12.91 14.04 34.36
C GLN A 84 -12.40 12.96 35.31
N VAL A 85 -11.28 13.23 35.99
CA VAL A 85 -10.71 12.29 36.97
C VAL A 85 -11.67 12.09 38.14
N GLN A 86 -12.25 13.17 38.68
CA GLN A 86 -13.24 13.10 39.76
C GLN A 86 -14.51 12.38 39.32
N HIS A 87 -14.99 12.63 38.10
CA HIS A 87 -16.15 11.94 37.53
C HIS A 87 -15.94 10.43 37.49
N PHE A 88 -14.85 9.95 36.87
CA PHE A 88 -14.60 8.51 36.79
C PHE A 88 -14.31 7.89 38.16
N LYS A 89 -13.64 8.63 39.06
CA LYS A 89 -13.43 8.18 40.44
C LYS A 89 -14.77 7.98 41.16
N ALA A 90 -15.68 8.95 41.07
CA ALA A 90 -17.01 8.84 41.66
C ALA A 90 -17.85 7.71 41.01
N VAL A 91 -17.77 7.54 39.69
CA VAL A 91 -18.46 6.43 39.00
C VAL A 91 -18.00 5.07 39.52
N ILE A 92 -16.70 4.92 39.80
CA ILE A 92 -16.14 3.67 40.29
C ILE A 92 -16.47 3.45 41.77
N GLU A 93 -16.28 4.47 42.61
CA GLU A 93 -16.51 4.38 44.06
C GLU A 93 -18.00 4.20 44.42
N ASN A 94 -18.91 4.76 43.63
CA ASN A 94 -20.36 4.60 43.84
C ASN A 94 -20.90 3.24 43.38
N ASN A 95 -20.08 2.39 42.74
CA ASN A 95 -20.49 1.07 42.30
C ASN A 95 -19.89 -0.01 43.22
N PRO A 96 -20.71 -0.70 44.05
CA PRO A 96 -20.21 -1.68 45.02
C PRO A 96 -19.55 -2.90 44.38
N THR A 97 -19.80 -3.13 43.08
CA THR A 97 -19.21 -4.23 42.30
C THR A 97 -17.86 -3.89 41.70
N TYR A 98 -17.41 -2.63 41.78
CA TYR A 98 -16.15 -2.19 41.15
C TYR A 98 -15.03 -2.05 42.18
N GLU A 99 -13.81 -2.32 41.72
CA GLU A 99 -12.57 -2.08 42.44
C GLU A 99 -11.69 -1.15 41.58
N LEU A 100 -11.35 0.03 42.09
CA LEU A 100 -10.48 0.97 41.39
C LEU A 100 -9.04 0.44 41.35
N VAL A 101 -8.54 0.12 40.17
CA VAL A 101 -7.12 -0.24 39.95
C VAL A 101 -6.28 1.03 39.89
N LYS A 102 -6.54 1.86 38.87
CA LYS A 102 -5.79 3.07 38.58
C LYS A 102 -6.53 3.95 37.58
N ILE A 103 -6.38 5.26 37.72
CA ILE A 103 -6.76 6.24 36.70
C ILE A 103 -5.49 6.59 35.90
N TYR A 104 -5.48 6.25 34.62
CA TYR A 104 -4.39 6.55 33.70
C TYR A 104 -4.68 7.84 32.97
N THR A 105 -3.64 8.65 32.80
CA THR A 105 -3.77 9.99 32.26
C THR A 105 -2.70 10.28 31.22
N ASP A 106 -3.05 11.06 30.19
CA ASP A 106 -2.10 11.65 29.26
C ASP A 106 -2.44 13.13 29.05
N GLU A 107 -1.47 14.02 29.31
CA GLU A 107 -1.59 15.45 29.06
C GLU A 107 -1.35 15.74 27.56
N GLY A 108 -2.38 16.25 26.90
CA GLY A 108 -2.36 16.56 25.46
C GLY A 108 -1.62 17.84 25.15
N ILE A 109 -0.29 17.83 25.24
CA ILE A 109 0.55 18.94 24.74
C ILE A 109 0.92 18.65 23.28
N SER A 110 0.28 19.43 22.40
CA SER A 110 0.60 19.72 21.00
C SER A 110 0.61 18.60 19.95
N GLY A 111 -0.02 18.90 18.81
CA GLY A 111 -0.16 18.09 17.60
C GLY A 111 1.13 17.94 16.77
N THR A 112 2.29 17.87 17.41
CA THR A 112 3.57 17.62 16.75
C THR A 112 4.35 16.63 17.61
N SER A 113 4.57 15.44 17.04
CA SER A 113 5.36 14.32 17.55
C SER A 113 6.31 14.69 18.70
N LEU A 114 6.04 14.19 19.92
CA LEU A 114 7.04 13.62 20.85
C LEU A 114 6.51 13.19 22.23
N ASN A 115 5.22 13.38 22.56
CA ASN A 115 4.65 12.77 23.77
C ASN A 115 4.07 11.37 23.47
N LYS A 116 4.87 10.35 23.78
CA LYS A 116 4.45 8.94 23.87
C LYS A 116 3.30 8.90 24.88
N ARG A 117 2.12 8.39 24.49
CA ARG A 117 0.94 8.21 25.36
C ARG A 117 1.24 7.16 26.45
N LYS A 118 2.12 7.52 27.40
CA LYS A 118 2.65 6.60 28.41
C LYS A 118 1.53 6.13 29.33
N GLY A 119 0.57 7.01 29.66
CA GLY A 119 -0.61 6.64 30.44
C GLY A 119 -1.42 5.57 29.72
N PHE A 120 -1.72 5.77 28.43
CA PHE A 120 -2.41 4.78 27.62
C PHE A 120 -1.62 3.47 27.49
N GLN A 121 -0.32 3.52 27.21
CA GLN A 121 0.52 2.32 27.06
C GLN A 121 0.56 1.52 28.35
N ASN A 122 0.82 2.17 29.49
CA ASN A 122 0.82 1.53 30.80
C ASN A 122 -0.54 0.90 31.14
N MET A 123 -1.65 1.55 30.76
CA MET A 123 -2.99 0.99 30.95
C MET A 123 -3.17 -0.30 30.15
N ILE A 124 -2.78 -0.28 28.87
CA ILE A 124 -2.89 -1.47 28.02
C ILE A 124 -1.97 -2.57 28.55
N ASP A 125 -0.75 -2.26 28.97
CA ASP A 125 0.16 -3.26 29.56
C ASP A 125 -0.41 -3.86 30.85
N ASP A 126 -1.00 -3.06 31.73
CA ASP A 126 -1.65 -3.57 32.95
C ASP A 126 -2.89 -4.42 32.62
N ALA A 127 -3.64 -4.08 31.57
CA ALA A 127 -4.75 -4.90 31.08
C ALA A 127 -4.28 -6.23 30.48
N MET A 128 -3.22 -6.21 29.66
CA MET A 128 -2.61 -7.42 29.07
C MET A 128 -2.00 -8.34 30.14
N ASN A 129 -1.52 -7.78 31.25
CA ASN A 129 -1.06 -8.54 32.43
C ASN A 129 -2.20 -9.03 33.33
N GLY A 130 -3.46 -8.88 32.88
CA GLY A 130 -4.64 -9.35 33.61
C GLY A 130 -4.88 -8.63 34.93
N LYS A 131 -4.45 -7.36 35.07
CA LYS A 131 -4.71 -6.53 36.28
C LYS A 131 -6.02 -5.74 36.18
N ILE A 132 -6.57 -5.59 34.99
CA ILE A 132 -7.74 -4.78 34.68
C ILE A 132 -8.76 -5.66 33.97
N ASP A 133 -10.02 -5.61 34.40
CA ASP A 133 -11.14 -6.31 33.77
C ASP A 133 -12.01 -5.35 32.93
N LEU A 134 -12.06 -4.07 33.31
CA LEU A 134 -12.83 -3.03 32.63
C LEU A 134 -12.06 -1.71 32.56
N ILE A 135 -12.06 -1.09 31.37
CA ILE A 135 -11.52 0.23 31.12
C ILE A 135 -12.69 1.20 30.88
N LEU A 136 -12.76 2.28 31.63
CA LEU A 136 -13.70 3.39 31.41
C LEU A 136 -12.99 4.53 30.68
N THR A 137 -13.60 5.05 29.63
CA THR A 137 -13.10 6.25 28.96
C THR A 137 -14.23 7.09 28.40
N LYS A 138 -13.98 8.40 28.21
CA LYS A 138 -15.01 9.35 27.84
C LYS A 138 -15.56 9.11 26.43
N SER A 139 -14.70 8.82 25.46
CA SER A 139 -15.11 8.63 24.06
C SER A 139 -14.12 7.80 23.25
N ILE A 140 -14.53 7.33 22.07
CA ILE A 140 -13.67 6.59 21.13
C ILE A 140 -12.46 7.44 20.70
N SER A 141 -12.69 8.75 20.49
CA SER A 141 -11.63 9.72 20.13
C SER A 141 -10.61 9.98 21.24
N ARG A 142 -10.94 9.66 22.49
CA ARG A 142 -9.99 9.69 23.61
C ARG A 142 -9.13 8.43 23.62
N PHE A 143 -9.69 7.29 23.23
CA PHE A 143 -9.02 6.00 23.25
C PHE A 143 -7.91 5.84 22.19
N GLY A 144 -8.08 6.37 20.97
CA GLY A 144 -7.03 6.30 19.94
C GLY A 144 -6.99 7.48 18.98
N ARG A 145 -5.88 7.57 18.24
CA ARG A 145 -5.61 8.68 17.29
C ARG A 145 -6.14 8.40 15.90
N ASN A 146 -6.09 7.16 15.47
CA ASN A 146 -6.63 6.71 14.19
C ASN A 146 -7.51 5.47 14.44
N ILE A 147 -8.43 5.18 13.53
CA ILE A 147 -9.41 4.10 13.67
C ILE A 147 -8.71 2.72 13.70
N VAL A 148 -7.59 2.57 12.99
CA VAL A 148 -6.82 1.32 12.91
C VAL A 148 -6.20 0.94 14.26
N ASP A 149 -5.62 1.91 14.97
CA ASP A 149 -5.03 1.76 16.30
C ASP A 149 -6.11 1.37 17.30
N ILE A 150 -7.26 2.08 17.27
CA ILE A 150 -8.42 1.79 18.13
C ILE A 150 -8.88 0.35 17.94
N LEU A 151 -9.07 -0.07 16.68
CA LEU A 151 -9.47 -1.42 16.34
C LEU A 151 -8.47 -2.48 16.81
N THR A 152 -7.18 -2.21 16.61
CA THR A 152 -6.12 -3.13 16.99
C THR A 152 -6.12 -3.33 18.50
N THR A 153 -6.17 -2.25 19.28
CA THR A 153 -6.22 -2.33 20.75
C THR A 153 -7.49 -3.01 21.25
N LEU A 154 -8.66 -2.67 20.69
CA LEU A 154 -9.92 -3.32 21.09
C LEU A 154 -9.92 -4.83 20.81
N ARG A 155 -9.33 -5.26 19.69
CA ARG A 155 -9.15 -6.69 19.39
C ARG A 155 -8.20 -7.35 20.38
N SER A 156 -7.02 -6.76 20.62
CA SER A 156 -6.06 -7.30 21.58
C SER A 156 -6.65 -7.48 22.98
N LEU A 157 -7.46 -6.52 23.46
CA LEU A 157 -8.13 -6.63 24.76
C LEU A 157 -9.25 -7.67 24.75
N SER A 158 -9.97 -7.82 23.64
CA SER A 158 -11.04 -8.82 23.49
C SER A 158 -10.53 -10.25 23.29
N ASP A 159 -9.29 -10.42 22.85
CA ASP A 159 -8.65 -11.72 22.61
C ASP A 159 -7.98 -12.28 23.89
N LEU A 160 -7.96 -11.52 24.99
CA LEU A 160 -7.48 -11.98 26.30
C LEU A 160 -8.43 -13.02 26.94
N GLU A 161 -7.89 -13.86 27.81
CA GLU A 161 -8.64 -14.82 28.62
C GLU A 161 -8.39 -14.56 30.11
N PRO A 162 -9.33 -13.93 30.86
CA PRO A 162 -10.62 -13.38 30.42
C PRO A 162 -10.48 -12.08 29.60
N PRO A 163 -11.47 -11.75 28.74
CA PRO A 163 -11.40 -10.56 27.90
C PRO A 163 -11.56 -9.28 28.72
N VAL A 164 -10.82 -8.24 28.35
CA VAL A 164 -10.90 -6.93 29.00
C VAL A 164 -11.92 -6.06 28.27
N ALA A 165 -12.87 -5.54 29.04
CA ALA A 165 -13.93 -4.68 28.52
C ALA A 165 -13.46 -3.20 28.43
N VAL A 166 -13.99 -2.46 27.47
CA VAL A 166 -13.87 -1.01 27.33
C VAL A 166 -15.27 -0.40 27.25
N SER A 167 -15.54 0.58 28.11
CA SER A 167 -16.77 1.38 28.12
C SER A 167 -16.47 2.77 27.60
N PHE A 168 -17.21 3.19 26.58
CA PHE A 168 -17.18 4.54 26.04
C PHE A 168 -18.43 5.31 26.47
N GLU A 169 -18.25 6.27 27.37
CA GLU A 169 -19.35 6.99 28.02
C GLU A 169 -20.18 7.82 27.03
N SER A 170 -19.53 8.57 26.13
CA SER A 170 -20.22 9.51 25.21
C SER A 170 -21.05 8.77 24.15
N GLU A 171 -20.54 7.66 23.65
CA GLU A 171 -21.22 6.83 22.68
C GLU A 171 -22.21 5.84 23.32
N GLY A 172 -22.23 5.73 24.67
CA GLY A 172 -23.11 4.81 25.40
C GLY A 172 -22.78 3.34 25.13
N ILE A 173 -21.51 3.04 24.87
CA ILE A 173 -21.05 1.75 24.37
C ILE A 173 -20.38 0.95 25.47
N PHE A 174 -20.79 -0.32 25.63
CA PHE A 174 -20.13 -1.30 26.49
C PHE A 174 -19.68 -2.52 25.69
N SER A 175 -18.40 -2.85 25.80
CA SER A 175 -17.75 -3.91 25.03
C SER A 175 -18.15 -5.35 25.42
N SER A 176 -18.61 -5.61 26.66
CA SER A 176 -18.73 -6.99 27.16
C SER A 176 -19.99 -7.75 26.71
N ASP A 177 -20.99 -7.07 26.14
CA ASP A 177 -22.35 -7.62 25.92
C ASP A 177 -22.52 -8.31 24.54
N GLY A 178 -21.47 -8.92 23.98
CA GLY A 178 -21.45 -9.39 22.59
C GLY A 178 -21.53 -8.25 21.53
N LYS A 179 -21.82 -7.02 21.96
CA LYS A 179 -21.82 -5.77 21.18
C LYS A 179 -20.42 -5.32 20.76
N ASN A 180 -19.35 -5.83 21.38
CA ASN A 180 -17.96 -5.59 20.95
C ASN A 180 -17.76 -5.85 19.47
N LYS A 181 -18.34 -6.95 18.97
CA LYS A 181 -18.24 -7.33 17.55
C LYS A 181 -18.91 -6.31 16.64
N LEU A 182 -20.01 -5.68 17.06
CA LEU A 182 -20.70 -4.66 16.27
C LEU A 182 -19.84 -3.40 16.13
N ILE A 183 -19.25 -2.92 17.23
CA ILE A 183 -18.41 -1.72 17.22
C ILE A 183 -17.13 -1.96 16.44
N ILE A 184 -16.48 -3.10 16.68
CA ILE A 184 -15.31 -3.52 15.89
C ILE A 184 -15.68 -3.61 14.41
N SER A 185 -16.88 -4.10 14.06
CA SER A 185 -17.34 -4.16 12.67
C SER A 185 -17.59 -2.78 12.05
N ILE A 186 -18.26 -1.87 12.77
CA ILE A 186 -18.53 -0.50 12.31
C ILE A 186 -17.21 0.27 12.14
N LEU A 187 -16.34 0.24 13.15
CA LEU A 187 -15.02 0.87 13.07
C LEU A 187 -14.18 0.24 11.95
N SER A 188 -14.28 -1.08 11.72
CA SER A 188 -13.58 -1.73 10.60
C SER A 188 -14.08 -1.23 9.25
N ALA A 189 -15.41 -1.10 9.09
CA ALA A 189 -16.00 -0.54 7.88
C ALA A 189 -15.59 0.92 7.67
N LEU A 190 -15.56 1.74 8.72
CA LEU A 190 -15.08 3.13 8.64
C LEU A 190 -13.60 3.21 8.26
N ALA A 191 -12.75 2.37 8.86
CA ALA A 191 -11.33 2.33 8.52
C ALA A 191 -11.12 1.93 7.04
N GLU A 192 -11.92 1.00 6.54
CA GLU A 192 -11.89 0.59 5.14
C GLU A 192 -12.31 1.74 4.21
N LEU A 193 -13.40 2.44 4.54
CA LEU A 193 -13.87 3.60 3.79
C LEU A 193 -12.83 4.73 3.75
N GLU A 194 -12.19 5.06 4.88
CA GLU A 194 -11.12 6.07 4.90
C GLU A 194 -9.92 5.68 4.04
N SER A 195 -9.53 4.41 4.08
CA SER A 195 -8.44 3.88 3.27
C SER A 195 -8.75 3.99 1.77
N GLN A 196 -9.99 3.62 1.40
CA GLN A 196 -10.50 3.79 0.03
C GLN A 196 -10.49 5.25 -0.40
N GLN A 197 -11.02 6.16 0.41
CA GLN A 197 -11.07 7.60 0.12
C GLN A 197 -9.67 8.21 -0.07
N LYS A 198 -8.71 7.88 0.80
CA LYS A 198 -7.30 8.29 0.64
C LYS A 198 -6.70 7.79 -0.67
N SER A 199 -6.96 6.53 -1.01
CA SER A 199 -6.50 5.94 -2.27
C SER A 199 -7.07 6.67 -3.48
N ILE A 200 -8.38 6.98 -3.44
CA ILE A 200 -9.07 7.73 -4.50
C ILE A 200 -8.44 9.12 -4.65
N ALA A 201 -8.33 9.89 -3.56
CA ALA A 201 -7.77 11.23 -3.57
C ALA A 201 -6.32 11.27 -4.10
N ILE A 202 -5.47 10.31 -3.71
CA ILE A 202 -4.10 10.19 -4.24
C ILE A 202 -4.12 9.91 -5.74
N LYS A 203 -4.95 8.97 -6.19
CA LYS A 203 -5.08 8.63 -7.62
C LYS A 203 -5.59 9.83 -8.42
N GLU A 204 -6.56 10.58 -7.89
CA GLU A 204 -7.08 11.80 -8.50
C GLU A 204 -6.02 12.89 -8.59
N GLY A 205 -5.28 13.16 -7.52
CA GLY A 205 -4.17 14.12 -7.55
C GLY A 205 -3.06 13.73 -8.52
N ILE A 206 -2.78 12.43 -8.67
CA ILE A 206 -1.85 11.93 -9.70
C ILE A 206 -2.42 12.18 -11.10
N ARG A 207 -3.70 11.85 -11.34
CA ARG A 207 -4.38 12.05 -12.62
C ARG A 207 -4.45 13.53 -13.00
N TYR A 208 -4.75 14.41 -12.05
CA TYR A 208 -4.72 15.86 -12.26
C TYR A 208 -3.35 16.33 -12.74
N ARG A 209 -2.26 15.89 -12.08
CA ARG A 209 -0.90 16.22 -12.54
C ARG A 209 -0.57 15.65 -13.91
N MET A 210 -1.10 14.49 -14.28
CA MET A 210 -0.93 13.94 -15.64
C MET A 210 -1.71 14.75 -16.67
N GLN A 211 -2.94 15.14 -16.31
CA GLN A 211 -3.80 15.99 -17.12
C GLN A 211 -3.16 17.34 -17.40
N GLU A 212 -2.43 17.92 -16.45
CA GLU A 212 -1.74 19.23 -16.56
C GLU A 212 -0.29 19.12 -17.06
N GLY A 213 0.20 17.91 -17.38
CA GLY A 213 1.59 17.73 -17.88
C GLY A 213 2.68 17.85 -16.81
N LEU A 214 2.29 17.99 -15.54
CA LEU A 214 3.17 18.18 -14.39
C LEU A 214 3.63 16.85 -13.75
N TYR A 215 3.16 15.72 -14.27
CA TYR A 215 3.48 14.40 -13.70
C TYR A 215 4.93 14.00 -13.97
N LYS A 216 5.68 13.77 -12.89
CA LYS A 216 7.10 13.41 -12.94
C LYS A 216 7.27 11.93 -13.29
N PHE A 217 7.55 11.64 -14.57
CA PHE A 217 7.87 10.27 -14.99
C PHE A 217 9.23 9.79 -14.43
N PRO A 218 9.41 8.47 -14.22
CA PRO A 218 10.65 7.94 -13.69
C PRO A 218 11.78 8.00 -14.73
N VAL A 219 12.96 8.48 -14.31
CA VAL A 219 14.18 8.56 -15.16
C VAL A 219 15.23 7.49 -14.85
N LYS A 220 15.01 6.66 -13.81
CA LYS A 220 16.01 5.69 -13.30
C LYS A 220 16.54 4.76 -14.40
N ASN A 221 15.65 4.19 -15.20
CA ASN A 221 15.98 3.23 -16.26
C ASN A 221 15.83 3.86 -17.66
N LEU A 222 15.78 5.19 -17.75
CA LEU A 222 15.70 5.94 -19.01
C LEU A 222 17.10 6.48 -19.32
N ILE A 223 17.79 5.86 -20.29
CA ILE A 223 19.11 6.33 -20.77
C ILE A 223 18.94 7.69 -21.43
N GLY A 224 19.91 8.59 -21.24
CA GLY A 224 20.00 9.90 -21.87
C GLY A 224 19.41 11.02 -21.02
N TYR A 225 18.78 10.68 -19.89
CA TYR A 225 18.10 11.63 -19.03
C TYR A 225 18.45 11.45 -17.57
N TYR A 226 18.52 12.57 -16.86
CA TYR A 226 18.56 12.61 -15.40
C TYR A 226 17.56 13.64 -14.87
N ARG A 227 17.26 13.54 -13.58
CA ARG A 227 16.45 14.54 -12.87
C ARG A 227 17.37 15.30 -11.93
N ASP A 228 17.39 16.62 -12.03
CA ASP A 228 18.20 17.48 -11.17
C ASP A 228 17.56 17.69 -9.78
N TYR A 229 18.18 18.51 -8.94
CA TYR A 229 17.69 18.83 -7.60
C TYR A 229 16.39 19.65 -7.61
N SER A 230 16.20 20.51 -8.63
CA SER A 230 14.94 21.25 -8.85
C SER A 230 13.78 20.32 -9.23
N GLY A 231 14.11 19.12 -9.71
CA GLY A 231 13.14 18.13 -10.13
C GLY A 231 12.78 18.25 -11.61
N MET A 232 13.53 19.00 -12.40
CA MET A 232 13.41 19.08 -13.87
C MET A 232 14.16 17.93 -14.55
N VAL A 233 13.69 17.52 -15.73
CA VAL A 233 14.34 16.50 -16.56
C VAL A 233 15.36 17.19 -17.46
N LYS A 234 16.62 16.78 -17.36
CA LYS A 234 17.74 17.29 -18.17
C LYS A 234 18.40 16.15 -18.94
N ILE A 235 19.01 16.48 -20.07
CA ILE A 235 19.73 15.53 -20.91
C ILE A 235 21.08 15.26 -20.26
N GLU A 236 21.42 13.98 -20.08
CA GLU A 236 22.77 13.55 -19.74
C GLU A 236 23.56 13.38 -21.05
N PRO A 237 24.53 14.25 -21.37
CA PRO A 237 25.18 14.26 -22.69
C PRO A 237 25.81 12.93 -23.06
N THR A 238 26.49 12.26 -22.11
CA THR A 238 27.20 11.00 -22.36
C THR A 238 26.25 9.87 -22.76
N GLU A 239 25.15 9.73 -22.01
CA GLU A 239 24.13 8.74 -22.30
C GLU A 239 23.28 9.10 -23.52
N ALA A 240 23.11 10.40 -23.81
CA ALA A 240 22.37 10.86 -24.98
C ALA A 240 23.06 10.47 -26.29
N GLU A 241 24.39 10.41 -26.32
CA GLU A 241 25.14 9.89 -27.48
C GLU A 241 24.85 8.42 -27.75
N ILE A 242 24.67 7.60 -26.70
CA ILE A 242 24.25 6.19 -26.85
C ILE A 242 22.87 6.13 -27.53
N VAL A 243 21.94 6.99 -27.11
CA VAL A 243 20.61 7.06 -27.70
C VAL A 243 20.69 7.51 -29.16
N ARG A 244 21.47 8.55 -29.47
CA ARG A 244 21.69 9.02 -30.85
C ARG A 244 22.26 7.92 -31.73
N TYR A 245 23.30 7.25 -31.26
CA TYR A 245 23.89 6.09 -31.93
C TYR A 245 22.86 5.00 -32.26
N ILE A 246 21.98 4.66 -31.30
CA ILE A 246 20.93 3.66 -31.51
C ILE A 246 19.96 4.10 -32.62
N PHE A 247 19.52 5.36 -32.60
CA PHE A 247 18.59 5.88 -33.60
C PHE A 247 19.26 6.00 -34.98
N ASP A 248 20.46 6.54 -35.07
CA ASP A 248 21.19 6.74 -36.32
C ASP A 248 21.51 5.37 -36.97
N SER A 249 22.06 4.42 -36.20
CA SER A 249 22.33 3.05 -36.67
C SER A 249 21.07 2.35 -37.18
N PHE A 250 19.93 2.59 -36.53
CA PHE A 250 18.66 2.01 -36.94
C PHE A 250 18.13 2.65 -38.23
N LEU A 251 18.27 3.97 -38.38
CA LEU A 251 17.89 4.70 -39.59
C LEU A 251 18.79 4.35 -40.79
N GLU A 252 20.05 3.99 -40.54
CA GLU A 252 20.98 3.43 -41.53
C GLU A 252 20.64 1.98 -41.94
N GLY A 253 19.66 1.36 -41.27
CA GLY A 253 19.10 0.06 -41.66
C GLY A 253 19.61 -1.14 -40.86
N ALA A 254 20.38 -0.94 -39.80
CA ALA A 254 20.79 -2.01 -38.90
C ALA A 254 19.62 -2.56 -38.08
N SER A 255 19.62 -3.87 -37.84
CA SER A 255 18.61 -4.53 -37.03
C SER A 255 18.81 -4.25 -35.53
N PRO A 256 17.74 -4.30 -34.71
CA PRO A 256 17.86 -4.18 -33.26
C PRO A 256 18.78 -5.23 -32.61
N GLN A 257 19.01 -6.36 -33.29
CA GLN A 257 19.93 -7.42 -32.85
C GLN A 257 21.39 -7.01 -33.07
N GLU A 258 21.72 -6.48 -34.25
CA GLU A 258 23.06 -5.99 -34.58
C GLU A 258 23.46 -4.81 -33.70
N ILE A 259 22.52 -3.87 -33.44
CA ILE A 259 22.75 -2.75 -32.54
C ILE A 259 23.05 -3.24 -31.11
N ALA A 260 22.29 -4.23 -30.61
CA ALA A 260 22.53 -4.82 -29.29
C ALA A 260 23.89 -5.55 -29.22
N ALA A 261 24.25 -6.32 -30.25
CA ALA A 261 25.53 -6.99 -30.34
C ALA A 261 26.70 -5.99 -30.36
N SER A 262 26.57 -4.91 -31.15
CA SER A 262 27.56 -3.83 -31.23
C SER A 262 27.78 -3.14 -29.88
N LEU A 263 26.70 -2.76 -29.18
CA LEU A 263 26.81 -2.12 -27.86
C LEU A 263 27.44 -3.06 -26.80
N THR A 264 27.13 -4.36 -26.89
CA THR A 264 27.72 -5.37 -26.01
C THR A 264 29.21 -5.57 -26.30
N GLN A 265 29.61 -5.64 -27.58
CA GLN A 265 31.01 -5.75 -27.99
C GLN A 265 31.84 -4.52 -27.58
N GLN A 266 31.20 -3.35 -27.51
CA GLN A 266 31.82 -2.10 -27.05
C GLN A 266 31.93 -2.00 -25.52
N ASN A 267 31.45 -2.98 -24.76
CA ASN A 267 31.38 -3.00 -23.28
C ASN A 267 30.56 -1.86 -22.68
N ILE A 268 29.48 -1.46 -23.36
CA ILE A 268 28.58 -0.42 -22.85
C ILE A 268 27.50 -1.08 -22.00
N GLY A 269 27.30 -0.61 -20.77
CA GLY A 269 26.28 -1.14 -19.87
C GLY A 269 24.85 -0.82 -20.34
N SER A 270 23.94 -1.78 -20.19
CA SER A 270 22.51 -1.57 -20.49
C SER A 270 21.82 -0.68 -19.43
N PRO A 271 20.60 -0.13 -19.69
CA PRO A 271 19.91 0.77 -18.75
C PRO A 271 19.68 0.20 -17.35
N MET A 272 19.67 -1.13 -17.23
CA MET A 272 19.42 -1.85 -15.98
C MET A 272 20.72 -2.39 -15.35
N GLY A 273 21.89 -2.00 -15.88
CA GLY A 273 23.20 -2.44 -15.40
C GLY A 273 23.60 -3.84 -15.83
N MET A 274 22.90 -4.44 -16.81
CA MET A 274 23.32 -5.72 -17.38
C MET A 274 24.46 -5.52 -18.39
N GLU A 275 25.41 -6.45 -18.40
CA GLU A 275 26.59 -6.46 -19.29
C GLU A 275 26.22 -6.69 -20.76
N ALA A 276 25.17 -7.48 -21.02
CA ALA A 276 24.72 -7.80 -22.37
C ALA A 276 23.43 -7.05 -22.74
N TRP A 277 23.43 -6.41 -23.91
CA TRP A 277 22.24 -5.78 -24.48
C TRP A 277 21.33 -6.83 -25.13
N ARG A 278 20.02 -6.65 -24.96
CA ARG A 278 18.99 -7.48 -25.60
C ARG A 278 18.27 -6.68 -26.68
N GLN A 279 17.86 -7.35 -27.76
CA GLN A 279 17.08 -6.70 -28.83
C GLN A 279 15.81 -6.03 -28.31
N THR A 280 15.19 -6.58 -27.27
CA THR A 280 13.94 -6.07 -26.68
C THR A 280 14.16 -4.72 -26.01
N THR A 281 15.34 -4.52 -25.40
CA THR A 281 15.75 -3.23 -24.84
C THR A 281 15.90 -2.18 -25.94
N ILE A 282 16.55 -2.52 -27.05
CA ILE A 282 16.69 -1.61 -28.20
C ILE A 282 15.33 -1.25 -28.79
N ARG A 283 14.46 -2.23 -29.01
CA ARG A 283 13.07 -1.98 -29.47
C ARG A 283 12.31 -1.08 -28.51
N SER A 284 12.44 -1.31 -27.21
CA SER A 284 11.82 -0.47 -26.18
C SER A 284 12.32 0.98 -26.26
N ILE A 285 13.62 1.19 -26.46
CA ILE A 285 14.22 2.53 -26.62
C ILE A 285 13.69 3.21 -27.88
N LEU A 286 13.76 2.54 -29.03
CA LEU A 286 13.31 3.09 -30.31
C LEU A 286 11.81 3.45 -30.28
N SER A 287 10.96 2.66 -29.62
CA SER A 287 9.52 2.91 -29.52
C SER A 287 9.08 3.95 -28.49
N ASN A 288 10.00 4.44 -27.64
CA ASN A 288 9.64 5.31 -26.53
C ASN A 288 9.53 6.78 -26.99
N GLU A 289 8.34 7.35 -26.85
CA GLU A 289 8.02 8.73 -27.22
C GLU A 289 8.86 9.77 -26.46
N LYS A 290 9.42 9.39 -25.30
CA LYS A 290 10.23 10.29 -24.48
C LYS A 290 11.50 10.76 -25.19
N TYR A 291 12.01 10.03 -26.17
CA TYR A 291 13.23 10.45 -26.86
C TYR A 291 13.03 11.61 -27.84
N CYS A 292 11.80 11.84 -28.31
CA CYS A 292 11.43 13.02 -29.11
C CYS A 292 10.87 14.18 -28.28
N GLY A 293 10.93 14.10 -26.95
CA GLY A 293 10.44 15.14 -26.04
C GLY A 293 8.96 15.02 -25.66
N ASP A 294 8.28 13.97 -26.13
CA ASP A 294 6.85 13.78 -25.87
C ASP A 294 6.64 12.80 -24.70
N VAL A 295 5.45 12.80 -24.09
CA VAL A 295 5.12 11.86 -23.02
C VAL A 295 3.66 11.43 -23.07
N LEU A 296 3.43 10.13 -22.97
CA LEU A 296 2.10 9.55 -22.81
C LEU A 296 1.93 9.02 -21.38
N TYR A 297 1.05 9.66 -20.61
CA TYR A 297 0.72 9.28 -19.25
C TYR A 297 -0.42 8.26 -19.17
N GLN A 298 -0.56 7.62 -18.00
CA GLN A 298 -1.63 6.66 -17.70
C GLN A 298 -1.67 5.42 -18.62
N LYS A 299 -0.52 4.96 -19.13
CA LYS A 299 -0.41 3.68 -19.88
C LYS A 299 -0.78 2.45 -19.03
N THR A 300 -0.68 2.58 -17.71
CA THR A 300 -1.05 1.56 -16.73
C THR A 300 -1.79 2.20 -15.56
N TYR A 301 -2.56 1.40 -14.82
CA TYR A 301 -3.24 1.84 -13.62
C TYR A 301 -3.36 0.70 -12.60
N SER A 302 -3.55 1.06 -11.33
CA SER A 302 -3.81 0.07 -10.27
C SER A 302 -5.31 -0.21 -10.18
N LYS A 303 -5.70 -1.46 -10.45
CA LYS A 303 -7.12 -1.89 -10.51
C LYS A 303 -7.78 -1.88 -9.13
N ASP A 304 -7.04 -2.24 -8.10
CA ASP A 304 -7.55 -2.45 -6.75
C ASP A 304 -6.60 -1.82 -5.73
N TYR A 305 -7.18 -1.18 -4.71
CA TYR A 305 -6.44 -0.51 -3.65
C TYR A 305 -5.84 -1.50 -2.64
N LEU A 306 -6.39 -2.72 -2.49
CA LEU A 306 -5.80 -3.74 -1.61
C LEU A 306 -4.61 -4.43 -2.27
N SER A 307 -4.81 -4.96 -3.47
CA SER A 307 -3.78 -5.78 -4.11
C SER A 307 -2.65 -4.97 -4.75
N HIS A 308 -2.84 -3.66 -4.93
CA HIS A 308 -1.91 -2.74 -5.61
C HIS A 308 -1.43 -3.24 -6.99
N LYS A 309 -2.15 -4.18 -7.61
CA LYS A 309 -1.78 -4.79 -8.89
C LYS A 309 -1.95 -3.78 -10.01
N THR A 310 -0.83 -3.51 -10.70
CA THR A 310 -0.79 -2.62 -11.86
C THR A 310 -1.12 -3.39 -13.13
N VAL A 311 -2.09 -2.89 -13.90
CA VAL A 311 -2.53 -3.48 -15.17
C VAL A 311 -2.36 -2.45 -16.30
N LYS A 312 -2.24 -2.93 -17.55
CA LYS A 312 -2.23 -2.05 -18.73
C LYS A 312 -3.58 -1.37 -18.90
N ASN A 313 -3.57 -0.09 -19.22
CA ASN A 313 -4.77 0.67 -19.51
C ASN A 313 -5.20 0.42 -20.97
N LYS A 314 -6.17 -0.47 -21.14
CA LYS A 314 -6.83 -0.76 -22.43
C LYS A 314 -8.16 -0.01 -22.47
N ASP A 315 -8.08 1.31 -22.62
CA ASP A 315 -9.25 2.21 -22.78
C ASP A 315 -10.21 2.25 -21.57
N VAL A 316 -9.71 1.95 -20.37
CA VAL A 316 -10.52 1.99 -19.13
C VAL A 316 -10.48 3.38 -18.50
N LEU A 317 -9.34 4.06 -18.58
CA LEU A 317 -9.12 5.40 -18.07
C LEU A 317 -8.57 6.30 -19.16
N PRO A 318 -8.82 7.63 -19.11
CA PRO A 318 -8.21 8.56 -20.05
C PRO A 318 -6.68 8.47 -19.99
N GLN A 319 -6.06 8.62 -21.15
CA GLN A 319 -4.63 8.79 -21.30
C GLN A 319 -4.35 10.23 -21.74
N TRP A 320 -3.27 10.80 -21.24
CA TRP A 320 -2.88 12.19 -21.56
C TRP A 320 -1.58 12.17 -22.32
N PHE A 321 -1.61 12.69 -23.55
CA PHE A 321 -0.45 12.85 -24.40
C PHE A 321 -0.02 14.31 -24.38
N TRP A 322 1.27 14.54 -24.12
CA TRP A 322 1.87 15.86 -24.07
C TRP A 322 3.05 15.92 -25.02
N GLU A 323 3.01 16.89 -25.93
CA GLU A 323 4.11 17.17 -26.84
C GLU A 323 5.13 18.12 -26.19
N ASN A 324 6.42 17.93 -26.50
CA ASN A 324 7.50 18.81 -26.04
C ASN A 324 7.51 19.05 -24.51
N ASN A 325 7.18 18.02 -23.72
CA ASN A 325 7.13 18.08 -22.27
C ASN A 325 8.52 18.28 -21.64
N HIS A 326 9.55 17.72 -22.26
CA HIS A 326 10.94 17.79 -21.79
C HIS A 326 11.92 17.86 -22.97
N PRO A 327 13.20 18.20 -22.75
CA PRO A 327 14.17 18.34 -23.83
C PRO A 327 14.30 17.07 -24.68
N ALA A 328 14.16 17.19 -25.99
CA ALA A 328 14.29 16.06 -26.92
C ALA A 328 15.76 15.71 -27.17
N ILE A 329 16.11 14.40 -27.14
CA ILE A 329 17.43 13.93 -27.56
C ILE A 329 17.47 13.75 -29.08
N ILE A 330 16.37 13.24 -29.64
CA ILE A 330 16.22 12.91 -31.06
C ILE A 330 15.22 13.88 -31.69
N LYS A 331 15.53 14.37 -32.89
CA LYS A 331 14.60 15.19 -33.67
C LYS A 331 13.33 14.39 -33.99
N ARG A 332 12.17 15.05 -33.92
CA ARG A 332 10.86 14.43 -34.18
C ARG A 332 10.81 13.69 -35.52
N GLU A 333 11.38 14.27 -36.57
CA GLU A 333 11.47 13.66 -37.91
C GLU A 333 12.18 12.30 -37.89
N ASN A 334 13.30 12.20 -37.18
CA ASN A 334 14.08 10.96 -37.05
C ASN A 334 13.32 9.92 -36.23
N TRP A 335 12.60 10.35 -35.19
CA TRP A 335 11.77 9.46 -34.38
C TRP A 335 10.59 8.88 -35.17
N VAL A 336 9.90 9.72 -35.97
CA VAL A 336 8.78 9.27 -36.84
C VAL A 336 9.28 8.26 -37.87
N LYS A 337 10.39 8.54 -38.57
CA LYS A 337 11.01 7.60 -39.51
C LYS A 337 11.38 6.28 -38.82
N ALA A 338 11.90 6.34 -37.60
CA ALA A 338 12.20 5.12 -36.83
C ALA A 338 10.91 4.33 -36.49
N GLN A 339 9.79 4.99 -36.17
CA GLN A 339 8.51 4.29 -35.96
C GLN A 339 8.00 3.62 -37.24
N GLU A 340 8.08 4.29 -38.38
CA GLU A 340 7.70 3.74 -39.68
C GLU A 340 8.52 2.49 -40.04
N LEU A 341 9.84 2.55 -39.83
CA LEU A 341 10.73 1.40 -40.01
C LEU A 341 10.39 0.25 -39.05
N LEU A 342 10.15 0.54 -37.77
CA LEU A 342 9.72 -0.45 -36.78
C LEU A 342 8.40 -1.14 -37.18
N ALA A 343 7.43 -0.37 -37.67
CA ALA A 343 6.12 -0.88 -38.08
C ALA A 343 6.20 -1.71 -39.37
N SER A 344 7.03 -1.28 -40.33
CA SER A 344 7.22 -1.99 -41.60
C SER A 344 7.94 -3.33 -41.43
N GLY A 345 8.76 -3.47 -40.38
CA GLY A 345 9.62 -4.64 -40.15
C GLY A 345 10.71 -4.84 -41.20
N LYS A 346 10.89 -3.86 -42.10
CA LYS A 346 11.86 -3.90 -43.20
C LYS A 346 13.20 -3.32 -42.74
N TRP A 347 13.95 -4.10 -41.96
CA TRP A 347 15.38 -3.83 -41.75
C TRP A 347 16.21 -4.62 -42.77
N SER A 348 17.40 -4.11 -43.11
CA SER A 348 18.29 -4.78 -44.07
C SER A 348 18.62 -6.20 -43.61
N LYS A 349 18.57 -7.18 -44.53
CA LYS A 349 19.09 -8.54 -44.28
C LYS A 349 20.59 -8.65 -44.53
N ARG A 350 21.22 -7.60 -45.07
CA ARG A 350 22.68 -7.50 -45.19
C ARG A 350 23.21 -6.85 -43.93
N ALA A 351 24.25 -7.47 -43.36
CA ALA A 351 24.98 -6.92 -42.23
C ALA A 351 25.53 -5.54 -42.60
N THR A 352 24.95 -4.50 -42.02
CA THR A 352 25.50 -3.14 -42.13
C THR A 352 26.71 -3.06 -41.21
N THR A 353 27.84 -2.57 -41.72
CA THR A 353 29.02 -2.31 -40.88
C THR A 353 28.72 -1.13 -39.97
N LEU A 354 28.33 -1.44 -38.74
CA LEU A 354 28.13 -0.43 -37.70
C LEU A 354 29.47 0.18 -37.33
N GLN A 355 29.57 1.51 -37.43
CA GLN A 355 30.73 2.22 -36.89
C GLN A 355 30.75 2.04 -35.37
N ALA A 356 31.92 1.76 -34.80
CA ALA A 356 32.08 1.78 -33.35
C ALA A 356 31.88 3.22 -32.85
N MET A 357 31.20 3.40 -31.72
CA MET A 357 31.20 4.71 -31.07
C MET A 357 32.64 5.05 -30.73
N LYS A 358 33.06 6.27 -31.06
CA LYS A 358 34.32 6.79 -30.56
C LYS A 358 34.24 6.73 -29.03
N ARG A 359 35.16 6.01 -28.39
CA ARG A 359 35.31 6.04 -26.94
C ARG A 359 35.72 7.45 -26.55
N GLN A 360 34.73 8.29 -26.28
CA GLN A 360 34.93 9.56 -25.64
C GLN A 360 35.03 9.29 -24.15
N PHE A 361 35.91 10.02 -23.48
CA PHE A 361 36.00 10.01 -22.03
C PHE A 361 34.60 10.34 -21.44
N THR A 362 33.97 9.39 -20.73
CA THR A 362 32.57 9.54 -20.27
C THR A 362 32.41 9.41 -18.77
N VAL A 363 31.77 10.41 -18.19
CA VAL A 363 31.42 10.51 -16.79
C VAL A 363 30.00 9.97 -16.57
N ALA A 364 29.83 9.00 -15.67
CA ALA A 364 28.51 8.47 -15.31
C ALA A 364 27.99 9.13 -14.03
N LYS A 365 26.78 9.70 -14.08
CA LYS A 365 26.13 10.33 -12.91
C LYS A 365 25.14 9.38 -12.24
N VAL A 366 25.17 9.30 -10.92
CA VAL A 366 24.25 8.47 -10.14
C VAL A 366 22.85 9.09 -10.15
N LYS A 367 21.88 8.35 -10.71
CA LYS A 367 20.49 8.83 -10.93
C LYS A 367 19.56 8.67 -9.73
N SER A 368 19.88 7.82 -8.76
CA SER A 368 18.97 7.48 -7.65
C SER A 368 19.70 7.03 -6.39
N GLY A 369 19.08 7.21 -5.22
CA GLY A 369 19.62 6.80 -3.92
C GLY A 369 20.31 7.95 -3.17
N VAL A 370 21.01 7.63 -2.09
CA VAL A 370 21.70 8.62 -1.23
C VAL A 370 22.80 9.35 -1.99
N LEU A 371 23.45 8.67 -2.94
CA LEU A 371 24.50 9.24 -3.80
C LEU A 371 23.93 9.89 -5.07
N ARG A 372 22.64 10.24 -5.12
CA ARG A 372 22.07 10.89 -6.30
C ARG A 372 22.77 12.23 -6.57
N GLY A 373 23.25 12.39 -7.81
CA GLY A 373 23.95 13.59 -8.25
C GLY A 373 25.47 13.49 -8.19
N TYR A 374 26.02 12.45 -7.56
CA TYR A 374 27.46 12.18 -7.57
C TYR A 374 27.89 11.55 -8.90
N PHE A 375 29.14 11.78 -9.27
CA PHE A 375 29.77 11.18 -10.44
C PHE A 375 30.58 9.95 -10.05
N LEU A 376 30.51 8.91 -10.87
CA LEU A 376 31.29 7.69 -10.71
C LEU A 376 32.63 7.87 -11.45
N MET A 377 33.71 7.65 -10.73
CA MET A 377 35.05 7.51 -11.32
C MET A 377 35.33 6.03 -11.57
N ASP A 378 35.75 5.69 -12.79
CA ASP A 378 36.26 4.35 -13.09
C ASP A 378 37.73 4.27 -12.65
N MET A 379 38.08 3.20 -11.93
CA MET A 379 39.44 2.98 -11.46
C MET A 379 40.40 2.64 -12.60
N ASN A 380 39.87 2.16 -13.73
CA ASN A 380 40.63 1.79 -14.92
C ASN A 380 40.99 2.97 -15.82
N TRP A 381 40.58 4.20 -15.49
CA TRP A 381 40.94 5.39 -16.27
C TRP A 381 42.45 5.66 -16.26
N THR A 382 42.96 6.06 -17.41
CA THR A 382 44.31 6.60 -17.57
C THR A 382 44.44 7.96 -16.85
N SER A 383 45.67 8.43 -16.64
CA SER A 383 45.90 9.73 -15.99
C SER A 383 45.30 10.89 -16.79
N ASP A 384 45.45 10.87 -18.12
CA ASP A 384 44.91 11.91 -19.01
C ASP A 384 43.38 11.95 -18.98
N GLU A 385 42.73 10.79 -18.93
CA GLU A 385 41.28 10.65 -18.77
C GLU A 385 40.80 11.20 -17.42
N ARG A 386 41.52 10.90 -16.32
CA ARG A 386 41.23 11.49 -15.00
C ARG A 386 41.41 13.00 -14.97
N GLU A 387 42.37 13.56 -15.69
CA GLU A 387 42.56 15.00 -15.77
C GLU A 387 41.45 15.68 -16.58
N GLN A 388 41.04 15.06 -17.69
CA GLN A 388 39.86 15.48 -18.46
C GLN A 388 38.57 15.42 -17.63
N PHE A 389 38.39 14.39 -16.78
CA PHE A 389 37.30 14.32 -15.81
C PHE A 389 37.21 15.55 -14.93
N ILE A 390 38.32 15.86 -14.27
CA ILE A 390 38.39 16.93 -13.28
C ILE A 390 38.13 18.27 -13.97
N ASN A 391 38.67 18.48 -15.17
CA ASN A 391 38.41 19.66 -15.98
C ASN A 391 36.93 19.79 -16.40
N ILE A 392 36.26 18.70 -16.75
CA ILE A 392 34.82 18.69 -17.07
C ILE A 392 34.01 19.04 -15.81
N ILE A 393 34.33 18.47 -14.65
CA ILE A 393 33.64 18.76 -13.39
C ILE A 393 33.82 20.23 -12.97
N HIS A 394 35.03 20.78 -13.12
CA HIS A 394 35.31 22.18 -12.80
C HIS A 394 34.50 23.13 -13.69
N ASN A 395 34.47 22.89 -15.00
CA ASN A 395 33.65 23.67 -15.93
C ASN A 395 32.14 23.57 -15.65
N ILE A 396 31.65 22.40 -15.25
CA ILE A 396 30.23 22.20 -14.88
C ILE A 396 29.88 22.96 -13.59
N ASN A 397 30.79 23.01 -12.61
CA ASN A 397 30.59 23.75 -11.36
C ASN A 397 30.67 25.27 -11.56
N GLU A 398 31.60 25.77 -12.40
CA GLU A 398 31.70 27.19 -12.71
C GLU A 398 30.45 27.74 -13.43
N LEU A 399 29.78 26.92 -14.25
CA LEU A 399 28.47 27.25 -14.85
C LEU A 399 27.32 27.25 -13.84
N GLY A 400 27.47 26.55 -12.70
CA GLY A 400 26.50 26.54 -11.60
C GLY A 400 26.57 27.80 -10.75
N ASP A 401 27.77 28.32 -10.49
CA ASP A 401 27.97 29.55 -9.69
C ASP A 401 27.55 30.81 -10.48
N TYR A 402 27.71 30.84 -11.80
CA TYR A 402 27.22 31.95 -12.64
C TYR A 402 25.69 32.10 -12.69
N GLN A 403 24.93 31.05 -12.36
CA GLN A 403 23.46 31.11 -12.29
C GLN A 403 22.96 31.47 -10.88
N ALA A 404 23.79 31.35 -9.84
CA ALA A 404 23.45 31.74 -8.49
C ALA A 404 23.65 33.25 -8.22
N GLU A 405 24.44 33.95 -9.04
CA GLU A 405 24.68 35.40 -8.90
C GLU A 405 23.70 36.29 -9.71
N LYS A 406 22.69 35.70 -10.37
CA LYS A 406 21.72 36.44 -11.20
C LYS A 406 20.24 36.26 -10.82
N GLU A 407 19.96 35.62 -9.69
CA GLU A 407 18.66 35.69 -8.99
C GLU A 407 18.87 36.32 -7.61
#